data_AF-A0A381YYY2-F1
#
_entry.id   AF-A0A381YYY2-F1
#
_cell.length_a   1.000
_cell.length_b   1.000
_cell.length_c   1.000
_cell.angle_alpha   90.00
_cell.angle_beta   90.00
_cell.angle_gamma   90.00
#
_symmetry.space_group_name_H-M   'P 1'
#
loop_
_entity.id
_entity.type
_entity.pdbx_description
1 polymer ?
#
loop_
_entity_poly.entity_id
_entity_poly.type
_entity_poly.pdbx_seq_one_letter_code
_entity_poly.pdbx_strand_id
1 'polypeptide(L)'
;MAEVEYKGIKFSGGKLLIILPLLGTIGGGLWGGFELWHRYQAMEVKIAKYVAPDLSGFDKKLAVLKKEMEGVIHKAESKLKIAEARVEVIISEFESLKNEVKAFEKLEEGIKQTAEDARDYTKEAKREVKTEMHHMEGQIENIEKRGKEAFRLVRESIETNDTKVRTMITVNSDRFDKRREQLRKDMDALEVRIKKEMKDLKKSINDKIKKALENPLANMRK
;
A
#
# COMPACT_ATOMS: atom_id res chain seq x y z
N MET A 1 -73.83 -23.78 -121.63
CA MET A 1 -73.32 -22.50 -121.09
C MET A 1 -74.51 -21.76 -120.52
N ALA A 2 -74.54 -21.55 -119.20
CA ALA A 2 -75.71 -20.99 -118.54
C ALA A 2 -75.71 -19.46 -118.68
N GLU A 3 -76.64 -18.94 -119.47
CA GLU A 3 -76.91 -17.52 -119.62
C GLU A 3 -78.01 -17.14 -118.63
N VAL A 4 -77.76 -16.14 -117.77
CA VAL A 4 -78.77 -15.60 -116.84
C VAL A 4 -79.10 -14.18 -117.30
N GLU A 5 -80.36 -13.95 -117.65
CA GLU A 5 -80.87 -12.65 -118.09
C GLU A 5 -81.61 -11.96 -116.93
N TYR A 6 -81.16 -10.77 -116.54
CA TYR A 6 -81.91 -9.89 -115.65
C TYR A 6 -81.92 -8.46 -116.22
N LYS A 7 -83.12 -7.96 -116.55
CA LYS A 7 -83.39 -6.61 -117.06
C LYS A 7 -82.58 -6.20 -118.31
N GLY A 8 -82.61 -7.02 -119.36
CA GLY A 8 -82.19 -6.61 -120.70
C GLY A 8 -80.67 -6.53 -120.95
N ILE A 9 -79.85 -6.99 -120.01
CA ILE A 9 -78.39 -7.06 -120.17
C ILE A 9 -77.98 -8.55 -120.25
N LYS A 10 -77.42 -8.97 -121.40
CA LYS A 10 -76.95 -10.34 -121.63
C LYS A 10 -75.56 -10.53 -121.02
N PHE A 11 -75.46 -11.30 -119.93
CA PHE A 11 -74.19 -11.63 -119.30
C PHE A 11 -73.68 -13.00 -119.77
N SER A 12 -72.64 -12.99 -120.60
CA SER A 12 -71.84 -14.20 -120.89
C SER A 12 -71.05 -14.60 -119.63
N GLY A 13 -70.96 -15.90 -119.32
CA GLY A 13 -70.42 -16.46 -118.07
C GLY A 13 -69.02 -15.96 -117.65
N GLY A 14 -68.21 -15.43 -118.56
CA GLY A 14 -66.92 -14.81 -118.23
C GLY A 14 -67.02 -13.40 -117.60
N LYS A 15 -68.07 -12.64 -117.90
CA LYS A 15 -68.25 -11.26 -117.37
C LYS A 15 -68.72 -11.25 -115.91
N LEU A 16 -69.50 -12.24 -115.49
CA LEU A 16 -69.96 -12.42 -114.11
C LEU A 16 -68.82 -12.71 -113.13
N LEU A 17 -67.79 -13.44 -113.55
CA LEU A 17 -66.60 -13.75 -112.75
C LEU A 17 -65.76 -12.51 -112.37
N ILE A 18 -65.87 -11.42 -113.14
CA ILE A 18 -65.14 -10.16 -112.87
C ILE A 18 -66.00 -9.16 -112.07
N ILE A 19 -67.32 -9.17 -112.27
CA ILE A 19 -68.24 -8.24 -111.61
C ILE A 19 -68.37 -8.55 -110.10
N LEU A 20 -68.45 -9.82 -109.72
CA LEU A 20 -68.57 -10.23 -108.32
C LEU A 20 -67.38 -9.78 -107.44
N PRO A 21 -66.10 -10.00 -107.83
CA PRO A 21 -64.98 -9.50 -107.04
C PRO A 21 -64.90 -7.97 -107.04
N LEU A 22 -65.24 -7.28 -108.13
CA LEU A 22 -65.32 -5.81 -108.15
C LEU A 22 -66.33 -5.25 -107.16
N LEU A 23 -67.53 -5.85 -107.10
CA LEU A 23 -68.55 -5.48 -106.11
C LEU A 23 -68.11 -5.85 -104.68
N GLY A 24 -67.39 -6.96 -104.50
CA GLY A 24 -66.79 -7.34 -103.22
C GLY A 24 -65.71 -6.35 -102.76
N THR A 25 -64.87 -5.86 -103.67
CA THR A 25 -63.86 -4.82 -103.38
C THR A 25 -64.52 -3.48 -103.06
N ILE A 26 -65.55 -3.07 -103.80
CA ILE A 26 -66.31 -1.85 -103.53
C ILE A 26 -67.03 -1.97 -102.17
N GLY A 27 -67.71 -3.09 -101.92
CA GLY A 27 -68.41 -3.36 -100.66
C GLY A 27 -67.45 -3.41 -99.46
N GLY A 28 -66.30 -4.07 -99.61
CA GLY A 28 -65.26 -4.12 -98.59
C GLY A 28 -64.61 -2.76 -98.35
N GLY A 29 -64.39 -1.95 -99.40
CA GLY A 29 -63.90 -0.58 -99.29
C GLY A 29 -64.88 0.34 -98.58
N LEU A 30 -66.18 0.21 -98.86
CA LEU A 30 -67.24 0.93 -98.17
C LEU A 30 -67.34 0.52 -96.68
N TRP A 31 -67.22 -0.77 -96.37
CA TRP A 31 -67.20 -1.25 -94.98
C TRP A 31 -65.97 -0.72 -94.21
N GLY A 32 -64.77 -0.84 -94.80
CA GLY A 32 -63.54 -0.34 -94.20
C GLY A 32 -63.57 1.18 -93.98
N GLY A 33 -64.12 1.93 -94.92
CA GLY A 33 -64.33 3.38 -94.79
C GLY A 33 -65.33 3.76 -93.69
N PHE A 34 -66.47 3.04 -93.62
CA PHE A 34 -67.48 3.25 -92.57
C PHE A 34 -66.94 2.93 -91.18
N GLU A 35 -66.20 1.82 -91.03
CA GLU A 35 -65.63 1.42 -89.75
C GLU A 35 -64.54 2.39 -89.27
N LEU A 36 -63.70 2.91 -90.18
CA LEU A 36 -62.75 3.99 -89.87
C LEU A 36 -63.46 5.24 -89.38
N TRP A 37 -64.53 5.66 -90.06
CA TRP A 37 -65.31 6.83 -89.67
C TRP A 37 -66.02 6.63 -88.32
N HIS A 38 -66.58 5.45 -88.07
CA HIS A 38 -67.23 5.12 -86.80
C HIS A 38 -66.23 5.05 -85.64
N ARG A 39 -65.03 4.48 -85.86
CA ARG A 39 -63.96 4.49 -84.85
C ARG A 39 -63.44 5.90 -84.60
N TYR A 40 -63.38 6.74 -85.62
CA TYR A 40 -63.01 8.15 -85.50
C TYR A 40 -64.06 8.93 -84.68
N GLN A 41 -65.36 8.79 -84.98
CA GLN A 41 -66.44 9.37 -84.18
C GLN A 41 -66.44 8.86 -82.73
N ALA A 42 -66.26 7.56 -82.52
CA ALA A 42 -66.16 7.00 -81.17
C ALA A 42 -64.94 7.52 -80.39
N MET A 43 -63.84 7.82 -81.10
CA MET A 43 -62.65 8.44 -80.54
C MET A 43 -62.91 9.91 -80.19
N GLU A 44 -63.55 10.69 -81.07
CA GLU A 44 -63.96 12.07 -80.80
C GLU A 44 -64.89 12.15 -79.59
N VAL A 45 -65.87 11.24 -79.47
CA VAL A 45 -66.77 11.18 -78.30
C VAL A 45 -66.01 10.82 -77.02
N LYS A 46 -65.01 9.93 -77.09
CA LYS A 46 -64.16 9.60 -75.94
C LYS A 46 -63.26 10.77 -75.53
N ILE A 47 -62.71 11.50 -76.49
CA ILE A 47 -61.87 12.68 -76.25
C ILE A 47 -62.72 13.82 -75.69
N ALA A 48 -63.90 14.08 -76.24
CA ALA A 48 -64.80 15.14 -75.78
C ALA A 48 -65.35 14.90 -74.36
N LYS A 49 -65.45 13.64 -73.93
CA LYS A 49 -65.86 13.25 -72.55
C LYS A 49 -64.70 13.21 -71.56
N TYR A 50 -63.46 13.35 -72.00
CA TYR A 50 -62.31 13.35 -71.10
C TYR A 50 -62.20 14.69 -70.38
N VAL A 51 -62.43 14.68 -69.08
CA VAL A 51 -62.09 15.78 -68.17
C VAL A 51 -60.84 15.35 -67.41
N ALA A 52 -59.82 16.20 -67.39
CA ALA A 52 -58.60 15.90 -66.64
C ALA A 52 -58.95 15.65 -65.17
N PRO A 53 -58.46 14.54 -64.57
CA PRO A 53 -58.76 14.23 -63.17
C PRO A 53 -58.22 15.32 -62.24
N ASP A 54 -58.99 15.71 -61.23
CA ASP A 54 -58.58 16.72 -60.24
C ASP A 54 -57.43 16.18 -59.37
N LEU A 55 -56.26 16.82 -59.48
CA LEU A 55 -55.04 16.46 -58.75
C LEU A 55 -54.90 17.21 -57.41
N SER A 56 -55.83 18.12 -57.08
CA SER A 56 -55.74 18.98 -55.89
C SER A 56 -55.62 18.21 -54.56
N GLY A 57 -56.19 16.99 -54.49
CA GLY A 57 -56.07 16.10 -53.33
C GLY A 57 -54.66 15.53 -53.13
N PHE A 58 -53.93 15.28 -54.22
CA PHE A 58 -52.53 14.84 -54.16
C PHE A 58 -51.61 16.01 -53.77
N ASP A 59 -51.86 17.21 -54.31
CA ASP A 59 -51.08 18.40 -53.96
C ASP A 59 -51.18 18.74 -52.47
N LYS A 60 -52.37 18.64 -51.88
CA LYS A 60 -52.57 18.84 -50.43
C LYS A 60 -51.82 17.81 -49.59
N LYS A 61 -51.89 16.52 -49.96
CA LYS A 61 -51.16 15.45 -49.27
C LYS A 61 -49.65 15.64 -49.40
N LEU A 62 -49.17 16.03 -50.58
CA LEU A 62 -47.77 16.32 -50.83
C LEU A 62 -47.29 17.53 -50.02
N ALA A 63 -48.10 18.57 -49.88
CA ALA A 63 -47.80 19.74 -49.06
C ALA A 63 -47.70 19.39 -47.57
N VAL A 64 -48.64 18.59 -47.05
CA VAL A 64 -48.59 18.09 -45.66
C VAL A 64 -47.36 17.20 -45.46
N LEU A 65 -47.10 16.28 -46.38
CA LEU A 65 -45.94 15.39 -46.33
C LEU A 65 -44.61 16.15 -46.36
N LYS A 66 -44.48 17.20 -47.19
CA LYS A 66 -43.30 18.08 -47.18
C LYS A 66 -43.11 18.76 -45.83
N LYS A 67 -44.19 19.31 -45.26
CA LYS A 67 -44.15 19.97 -43.96
C LYS A 67 -43.79 19.01 -42.81
N GLU A 68 -44.34 17.80 -42.83
CA GLU A 68 -43.97 16.76 -41.87
C GLU A 68 -42.51 16.34 -42.03
N MET A 69 -42.03 16.20 -43.26
CA MET A 69 -40.66 15.84 -43.58
C MET A 69 -39.67 16.93 -43.12
N GLU A 70 -39.96 18.21 -43.35
CA GLU A 70 -39.19 19.34 -42.79
C GLU A 70 -39.16 19.30 -41.26
N GLY A 71 -40.31 19.02 -40.63
CA GLY A 71 -40.39 18.85 -39.18
C GLY A 71 -39.55 17.68 -38.65
N VAL A 72 -39.50 16.58 -39.39
CA VAL A 72 -38.65 15.42 -39.06
C VAL A 72 -37.16 15.77 -39.24
N ILE A 73 -36.80 16.46 -40.33
CA ILE A 73 -35.41 16.89 -40.59
C ILE A 73 -34.92 17.81 -39.47
N HIS A 74 -35.69 18.83 -39.09
CA HIS A 74 -35.32 19.71 -37.98
C HIS A 74 -35.20 18.98 -36.63
N LYS A 75 -36.10 18.03 -36.35
CA LYS A 75 -35.98 17.16 -35.16
C LYS A 75 -34.74 16.27 -35.20
N ALA A 76 -34.36 15.76 -36.38
CA ALA A 76 -33.15 14.98 -36.55
C ALA A 76 -31.89 15.85 -36.36
N GLU A 77 -31.83 17.03 -36.96
CA GLU A 77 -30.73 17.99 -36.83
C GLU A 77 -30.53 18.43 -35.38
N SER A 78 -31.61 18.78 -34.68
CA SER A 78 -31.54 19.17 -33.27
C SER A 78 -31.04 18.03 -32.37
N LYS A 79 -31.52 16.80 -32.59
CA LYS A 79 -31.00 15.62 -31.87
C LYS A 79 -29.53 15.36 -32.18
N LEU A 80 -29.11 15.54 -33.44
CA LEU A 80 -27.73 15.38 -33.86
C LEU A 80 -26.81 16.39 -33.16
N LYS A 81 -27.19 17.67 -33.14
CA LYS A 81 -26.43 18.72 -32.42
C LYS A 81 -26.29 18.41 -30.92
N ILE A 82 -27.35 17.92 -30.28
CA ILE A 82 -27.30 17.52 -28.87
C ILE A 82 -26.38 16.31 -28.69
N ALA A 83 -26.40 15.35 -29.61
CA ALA A 83 -25.53 14.18 -29.57
C ALA A 83 -24.05 14.59 -29.76
N GLU A 84 -23.75 15.47 -30.71
CA GLU A 84 -22.41 16.03 -30.94
C GLU A 84 -21.87 16.72 -29.68
N ALA A 85 -22.66 17.61 -29.07
CA ALA A 85 -22.27 18.29 -27.83
C ALA A 85 -22.00 17.31 -26.68
N ARG A 86 -22.80 16.23 -26.55
CA ARG A 86 -22.56 15.18 -25.54
C ARG A 86 -21.27 14.42 -25.80
N VAL A 87 -20.98 14.10 -27.07
CA VAL A 87 -19.74 13.41 -27.45
C VAL A 87 -18.53 14.27 -27.14
N GLU A 88 -18.59 15.57 -27.39
CA GLU A 88 -17.50 16.51 -27.06
C GLU A 88 -17.20 16.54 -25.55
N VAL A 89 -18.25 16.60 -24.72
CA VAL A 89 -18.10 16.52 -23.26
C VAL A 89 -17.47 15.18 -22.86
N ILE A 90 -17.94 14.05 -23.40
CA ILE A 90 -17.38 12.72 -23.11
C ILE A 90 -15.89 12.65 -23.49
N ILE A 91 -15.49 13.22 -24.64
CA ILE A 91 -14.08 13.26 -25.05
C ILE A 91 -13.25 14.07 -24.04
N SER A 92 -13.77 15.20 -23.56
CA SER A 92 -13.07 16.03 -22.57
C SER A 92 -12.90 15.31 -21.23
N GLU A 93 -13.94 14.61 -20.75
CA GLU A 93 -13.88 13.80 -19.53
C GLU A 93 -12.91 12.64 -19.68
N PHE A 94 -12.88 11.99 -20.85
CA PHE A 94 -11.99 10.87 -21.12
C PHE A 94 -10.51 11.30 -21.11
N GLU A 95 -10.16 12.44 -21.70
CA GLU A 95 -8.79 12.97 -21.62
C GLU A 95 -8.41 13.38 -20.19
N SER A 96 -9.34 13.93 -19.41
CA SER A 96 -9.11 14.18 -17.97
C SER A 96 -8.82 12.87 -17.22
N LEU A 97 -9.68 11.86 -17.40
CA LEU A 97 -9.54 10.55 -16.76
C LEU A 97 -8.21 9.89 -17.13
N LYS A 98 -7.81 9.96 -18.41
CA LYS A 98 -6.51 9.45 -18.88
C LYS A 98 -5.33 10.14 -18.20
N ASN A 99 -5.42 11.44 -17.91
CA ASN A 99 -4.39 12.16 -17.17
C ASN A 99 -4.36 11.75 -15.70
N GLU A 100 -5.52 11.57 -15.06
CA GLU A 100 -5.62 11.06 -13.69
C GLU A 100 -5.06 9.63 -13.57
N VAL A 101 -5.37 8.75 -14.52
CA VAL A 101 -4.83 7.38 -14.57
C VAL A 101 -3.30 7.40 -14.66
N LYS A 102 -2.71 8.25 -15.51
CA LYS A 102 -1.25 8.41 -15.59
C LYS A 102 -0.64 8.94 -14.28
N ALA A 103 -1.34 9.85 -13.60
CA ALA A 103 -0.89 10.33 -12.29
C ALA A 103 -0.97 9.21 -11.24
N PHE A 104 -2.01 8.37 -11.31
CA PHE A 104 -2.18 7.22 -10.44
C PHE A 104 -1.12 6.15 -10.67
N GLU A 105 -0.78 5.84 -11.93
CA GLU A 105 0.31 4.90 -12.27
C GLU A 105 1.64 5.35 -11.66
N LYS A 106 1.98 6.64 -11.76
CA LYS A 106 3.20 7.20 -11.13
C LYS A 106 3.17 7.11 -9.61
N LEU A 107 2.01 7.34 -9.02
CA LEU A 107 1.83 7.24 -7.58
C LEU A 107 1.94 5.79 -7.11
N GLU A 108 1.36 4.84 -7.85
CA GLU A 108 1.50 3.41 -7.59
C GLU A 108 2.96 2.96 -7.66
N GLU A 109 3.71 3.42 -8.67
CA GLU A 109 5.14 3.15 -8.80
C GLU A 109 5.93 3.72 -7.61
N GLY A 110 5.65 4.96 -7.22
CA GLY A 110 6.27 5.58 -6.05
C GLY A 110 5.96 4.86 -4.74
N ILE A 111 4.72 4.36 -4.57
CA ILE A 111 4.33 3.54 -3.41
C ILE A 111 5.08 2.21 -3.41
N LYS A 112 5.18 1.53 -4.57
CA LYS A 112 5.92 0.26 -4.68
C LYS A 112 7.38 0.44 -4.30
N GLN A 113 8.03 1.46 -4.84
CA GLN A 113 9.43 1.77 -4.53
C GLN A 113 9.61 2.06 -3.03
N THR A 114 8.78 2.93 -2.46
CA THR A 114 8.85 3.26 -1.02
C THR A 114 8.62 2.03 -0.14
N ALA A 115 7.71 1.13 -0.54
CA ALA A 115 7.45 -0.11 0.18
C ALA A 115 8.63 -1.11 0.08
N GLU A 116 9.32 -1.17 -1.06
CA GLU A 116 10.54 -1.96 -1.24
C GLU A 116 11.68 -1.40 -0.38
N ASP A 117 11.92 -0.09 -0.43
CA ASP A 117 12.93 0.58 0.37
C ASP A 117 12.68 0.33 1.87
N ALA A 118 11.45 0.55 2.35
CA ALA A 118 11.10 0.31 3.74
C ALA A 118 11.31 -1.15 4.16
N ARG A 119 11.02 -2.11 3.27
CA ARG A 119 11.26 -3.54 3.51
C ARG A 119 12.75 -3.83 3.61
N ASP A 120 13.56 -3.26 2.73
CA ASP A 120 15.00 -3.50 2.71
C ASP A 120 15.71 -2.84 3.88
N TYR A 121 15.35 -1.60 4.23
CA TYR A 121 15.77 -0.96 5.49
C TYR A 121 15.44 -1.82 6.70
N THR A 122 14.22 -2.37 6.77
CA THR A 122 13.81 -3.24 7.88
C THR A 122 14.64 -4.52 7.93
N LYS A 123 14.94 -5.14 6.78
CA LYS A 123 15.80 -6.33 6.72
C LYS A 123 17.22 -6.03 7.15
N GLU A 124 17.77 -4.89 6.74
CA GLU A 124 19.12 -4.44 7.09
C GLU A 124 19.23 -4.15 8.58
N ALA A 125 18.33 -3.33 9.13
CA ALA A 125 18.26 -3.04 10.56
C ALA A 125 18.13 -4.35 11.38
N LYS A 126 17.31 -5.30 10.94
CA LYS A 126 17.20 -6.61 11.60
C LYS A 126 18.53 -7.38 11.58
N ARG A 127 19.29 -7.33 10.49
CA ARG A 127 20.59 -8.00 10.38
C ARG A 127 21.66 -7.32 11.26
N GLU A 128 21.65 -6.00 11.29
CA GLU A 128 22.55 -5.21 12.12
C GLU A 128 22.30 -5.47 13.61
N VAL A 129 21.05 -5.32 14.07
CA VAL A 129 20.65 -5.64 15.45
C VAL A 129 21.04 -7.07 15.83
N LYS A 130 20.83 -8.04 14.93
CA LYS A 130 21.25 -9.43 15.20
C LYS A 130 22.77 -9.55 15.38
N THR A 131 23.54 -8.87 14.54
CA THR A 131 25.00 -8.86 14.63
C THR A 131 25.48 -8.20 15.92
N GLU A 132 24.91 -7.04 16.27
CA GLU A 132 25.21 -6.35 17.53
C GLU A 132 24.84 -7.18 18.76
N MET A 133 23.70 -7.88 18.73
CA MET A 133 23.32 -8.80 19.80
C MET A 133 24.35 -9.91 20.01
N HIS A 134 24.89 -10.49 18.93
CA HIS A 134 25.97 -11.48 19.04
C HIS A 134 27.26 -10.88 19.62
N HIS A 135 27.61 -9.64 19.26
CA HIS A 135 28.74 -8.95 19.86
C HIS A 135 28.53 -8.65 21.35
N MET A 136 27.33 -8.18 21.71
CA MET A 136 26.97 -7.95 23.10
C MET A 136 26.97 -9.24 23.92
N GLU A 137 26.48 -10.35 23.37
CA GLU A 137 26.52 -11.67 24.01
C GLU A 137 27.96 -12.05 24.38
N GLY A 138 28.91 -11.91 23.44
CA GLY A 138 30.33 -12.16 23.72
C GLY A 138 30.94 -11.18 24.75
N GLN A 139 30.53 -9.91 24.74
CA GLN A 139 30.96 -8.94 25.76
C GLN A 139 30.42 -9.31 27.15
N ILE A 140 29.14 -9.69 27.25
CA ILE A 140 28.50 -10.14 28.48
C ILE A 140 29.18 -11.39 29.01
N GLU A 141 29.49 -12.36 28.14
CA GLU A 141 30.22 -13.58 28.54
C GLU A 141 31.61 -13.24 29.11
N ASN A 142 32.32 -12.31 28.48
CA ASN A 142 33.61 -11.83 28.98
C ASN A 142 33.49 -11.07 30.30
N ILE A 143 32.45 -10.26 30.47
CA ILE A 143 32.14 -9.57 31.73
C ILE A 143 31.82 -10.60 32.83
N GLU A 144 31.03 -11.63 32.52
CA GLU A 144 30.70 -12.69 33.48
C GLU A 144 31.95 -13.46 33.92
N LYS A 145 32.82 -13.84 32.98
CA LYS A 145 34.11 -14.49 33.27
C LYS A 145 34.98 -13.61 34.18
N ARG A 146 35.14 -12.33 33.83
CA ARG A 146 35.89 -11.36 34.65
C ARG A 146 35.28 -11.16 36.02
N GLY A 147 33.96 -11.11 36.12
CA GLY A 147 33.22 -11.00 37.38
C GLY A 147 33.48 -12.20 38.27
N LYS A 148 33.35 -13.43 37.73
CA LYS A 148 33.66 -14.68 38.45
C LYS A 148 35.10 -14.69 38.97
N GLU A 149 36.07 -14.32 38.14
CA GLU A 149 37.47 -14.24 38.56
C GLU A 149 37.70 -13.18 39.65
N ALA A 150 37.11 -11.99 39.51
CA ALA A 150 37.22 -10.95 40.53
C ALA A 150 36.63 -11.41 41.88
N PHE A 151 35.46 -12.06 41.87
CA PHE A 151 34.88 -12.64 43.08
C PHE A 151 35.76 -13.73 43.69
N ARG A 152 36.36 -14.59 42.86
CA ARG A 152 37.29 -15.63 43.33
C ARG A 152 38.50 -15.01 44.04
N LEU A 153 39.14 -14.00 43.42
CA LEU A 153 40.29 -13.30 43.98
C LEU A 153 39.95 -12.57 45.28
N VAL A 154 38.80 -11.88 45.33
CA VAL A 154 38.34 -11.20 46.56
C VAL A 154 38.12 -12.21 47.68
N ARG A 155 37.46 -13.34 47.38
CA ARG A 155 37.23 -14.39 48.38
C ARG A 155 38.54 -14.98 48.90
N GLU A 156 39.46 -15.32 48.00
CA GLU A 156 40.78 -15.85 48.35
C GLU A 156 41.59 -14.84 49.19
N SER A 157 41.53 -13.56 48.84
CA SER A 157 42.13 -12.49 49.62
C SER A 157 41.50 -12.35 51.02
N ILE A 158 40.18 -12.49 51.14
CA ILE A 158 39.48 -12.44 52.43
C ILE A 158 39.91 -13.62 53.30
N GLU A 159 39.91 -14.84 52.76
CA GLU A 159 40.30 -16.06 53.50
C GLU A 159 41.77 -15.99 53.95
N THR A 160 42.66 -15.50 53.08
CA THR A 160 44.07 -15.29 53.40
C THR A 160 44.25 -14.22 54.48
N ASN A 161 43.55 -13.08 54.36
CA ASN A 161 43.63 -12.00 55.34
C ASN A 161 43.03 -12.40 56.69
N ASP A 162 41.89 -13.10 56.72
CA ASP A 162 41.28 -13.62 57.94
C ASP A 162 42.25 -14.57 58.66
N THR A 163 42.85 -15.51 57.92
CA THR A 163 43.86 -16.43 58.46
C THR A 163 45.05 -15.67 59.06
N LYS A 164 45.62 -14.71 58.30
CA LYS A 164 46.73 -13.88 58.78
C LYS A 164 46.38 -13.09 60.04
N VAL A 165 45.20 -12.47 60.08
CA VAL A 165 44.70 -11.72 61.23
C VAL A 165 44.53 -12.64 62.44
N ARG A 166 43.89 -13.81 62.28
CA ARG A 166 43.75 -14.80 63.35
C ARG A 166 45.10 -15.25 63.89
N THR A 167 46.04 -15.63 63.02
CA THR A 167 47.39 -16.02 63.44
C THR A 167 48.09 -14.88 64.17
N MET A 168 47.99 -13.65 63.68
CA MET A 168 48.57 -12.48 64.34
C MET A 168 47.97 -12.26 65.73
N ILE A 169 46.65 -12.36 65.88
CA ILE A 169 45.96 -12.24 67.17
C ILE A 169 46.46 -13.32 68.14
N THR A 170 46.52 -14.59 67.71
CA THR A 170 47.00 -15.70 68.55
C THR A 170 48.45 -15.48 68.99
N VAL A 171 49.35 -15.20 68.03
CA VAL A 171 50.78 -14.98 68.33
C VAL A 171 50.99 -13.78 69.23
N ASN A 172 50.24 -12.69 69.02
CA ASN A 172 50.33 -11.52 69.88
C ASN A 172 49.78 -11.82 71.29
N SER A 173 48.66 -12.52 71.41
CA SER A 173 48.11 -12.95 72.70
C SER A 173 49.14 -13.77 73.49
N ASP A 174 49.75 -14.79 72.86
CA ASP A 174 50.78 -15.62 73.48
C ASP A 174 51.98 -14.79 73.94
N ARG A 175 52.41 -13.81 73.13
CA ARG A 175 53.51 -12.90 73.47
C ARG A 175 53.13 -11.98 74.65
N PHE A 176 51.90 -11.46 74.67
CA PHE A 176 51.40 -10.65 75.76
C PHE A 176 51.32 -11.43 77.06
N ASP A 177 50.82 -12.67 77.02
CA ASP A 177 50.75 -13.54 78.19
C ASP A 177 52.13 -13.87 78.74
N LYS A 178 53.09 -14.23 77.87
CA LYS A 178 54.49 -14.45 78.27
C LYS A 178 55.12 -13.20 78.90
N ARG A 179 54.92 -12.02 78.29
CA ARG A 179 55.42 -10.75 78.84
C ARG A 179 54.77 -10.40 80.17
N ARG A 180 53.47 -10.63 80.32
CA ARG A 180 52.74 -10.38 81.57
C ARG A 180 53.23 -11.30 82.68
N GLU A 181 53.45 -12.57 82.38
CA GLU A 181 54.00 -13.54 83.34
C GLU A 181 55.45 -13.19 83.73
N GLN A 182 56.29 -12.81 82.76
CA GLN A 182 57.63 -12.33 83.04
C GLN A 182 57.61 -11.08 83.93
N LEU A 183 56.76 -10.10 83.60
CA LEU A 183 56.61 -8.88 84.40
C LEU A 183 56.17 -9.20 85.84
N ARG A 184 55.24 -10.14 86.04
CA ARG A 184 54.85 -10.60 87.38
C ARG A 184 56.05 -11.16 88.15
N LYS A 185 56.83 -12.05 87.56
CA LYS A 185 58.03 -12.61 88.20
C LYS A 185 59.06 -11.54 88.53
N ASP A 186 59.28 -10.59 87.63
CA ASP A 186 60.21 -9.48 87.85
C ASP A 186 59.72 -8.56 88.98
N MET A 187 58.40 -8.32 89.07
CA MET A 187 57.77 -7.58 90.16
C MET A 187 57.89 -8.30 91.50
N ASP A 188 57.65 -9.61 91.55
CA ASP A 188 57.84 -10.42 92.76
C ASP A 188 59.30 -10.37 93.22
N ALA A 189 60.25 -10.53 92.29
CA ALA A 189 61.67 -10.43 92.58
C ALA A 189 62.07 -9.03 93.06
N LEU A 190 61.50 -7.98 92.45
CA LEU A 190 61.69 -6.60 92.89
C LEU A 190 61.13 -6.39 94.31
N GLU A 191 59.94 -6.89 94.61
CA GLU A 191 59.33 -6.78 95.94
C GLU A 191 60.20 -7.47 97.01
N VAL A 192 60.72 -8.66 96.71
CA VAL A 192 61.65 -9.37 97.60
C VAL A 192 62.93 -8.56 97.82
N ARG A 193 63.52 -8.00 96.76
CA ARG A 193 64.71 -7.13 96.86
C ARG A 193 64.43 -5.90 97.72
N ILE A 194 63.33 -5.19 97.46
CA ILE A 194 62.93 -4.00 98.22
C ILE A 194 62.71 -4.35 99.70
N LYS A 195 62.01 -5.47 100.01
CA LYS A 195 61.81 -5.91 101.40
C LYS A 195 63.12 -6.20 102.11
N LYS A 196 64.08 -6.84 101.43
CA LYS A 196 65.40 -7.11 101.98
C LYS A 196 66.18 -5.81 102.25
N GLU A 197 66.27 -4.93 101.26
CA GLU A 197 66.94 -3.63 101.40
C GLU A 197 66.30 -2.78 102.50
N MET A 198 64.96 -2.77 102.63
CA MET A 198 64.26 -2.09 103.73
C MET A 198 64.59 -2.69 105.10
N LYS A 199 64.69 -4.02 105.20
CA LYS A 199 65.08 -4.70 106.44
C LYS A 199 66.51 -4.36 106.82
N ASP A 200 67.43 -4.38 105.86
CA ASP A 200 68.84 -4.04 106.05
C ASP A 200 69.00 -2.56 106.43
N LEU A 201 68.27 -1.66 105.76
CA LEU A 201 68.20 -0.23 106.12
C LEU A 201 67.67 -0.04 107.54
N LYS A 202 66.57 -0.70 107.91
CA LYS A 202 66.00 -0.65 109.27
C LYS A 202 67.00 -1.13 110.31
N LYS A 203 67.73 -2.22 110.03
CA LYS A 203 68.78 -2.73 110.90
C LYS A 203 69.92 -1.70 111.04
N SER A 204 70.40 -1.14 109.94
CA SER A 204 71.44 -0.11 109.95
C SER A 204 71.03 1.13 110.74
N ILE A 205 69.77 1.59 110.59
CA ILE A 205 69.22 2.72 111.36
C ILE A 205 69.15 2.37 112.84
N ASN A 206 68.62 1.21 113.21
CA ASN A 206 68.56 0.77 114.60
C ASN A 206 69.97 0.66 115.22
N ASP A 207 70.93 0.10 114.50
CA ASP A 207 72.32 0.01 114.96
C ASP A 207 72.95 1.40 115.15
N LYS A 208 72.65 2.36 114.26
CA LYS A 208 73.09 3.76 114.42
C LYS A 208 72.44 4.44 115.62
N ILE A 209 71.13 4.26 115.81
CA ILE A 209 70.39 4.79 116.98
C ILE A 209 70.94 4.17 118.26
N LYS A 210 71.15 2.85 118.28
CA LYS A 210 71.74 2.15 119.43
C LYS A 210 73.15 2.65 119.73
N LYS A 211 74.02 2.79 118.72
CA LYS A 211 75.35 3.39 118.88
C LYS A 211 75.29 4.84 119.36
N ALA A 212 74.28 5.62 118.97
CA ALA A 212 74.08 6.98 119.45
C ALA A 212 73.59 7.02 120.92
N LEU A 213 72.76 6.07 121.33
CA LEU A 213 72.25 5.94 122.70
C LEU A 213 73.27 5.31 123.67
N GLU A 214 74.07 4.34 123.21
CA GLU A 214 75.15 3.70 123.96
C GLU A 214 76.48 4.47 123.86
N ASN A 215 76.46 5.66 123.24
CA ASN A 215 77.65 6.49 123.10
C ASN A 215 78.10 7.00 124.48
N PRO A 216 79.30 6.63 124.97
CA PRO A 216 79.80 7.09 126.26
C PRO A 216 80.01 8.62 126.32
N LEU A 217 80.01 9.34 125.19
CA LEU A 217 80.02 10.82 125.15
C LEU A 217 78.63 11.44 125.32
N ALA A 218 77.54 10.71 125.10
CA ALA A 218 76.17 11.22 125.28
C ALA A 218 75.77 11.30 126.76
N ASN A 219 76.30 10.41 127.61
CA ASN A 219 76.13 10.44 129.07
C ASN A 219 77.16 11.33 129.81
N MET A 220 78.04 12.06 129.10
CA MET A 220 78.96 13.04 129.70
C MET A 220 78.45 14.47 129.61
N ARG A 221 77.17 14.70 129.34
CA ARG A 221 76.58 16.05 129.34
C ARG A 221 75.25 16.08 130.09
N LYS A 222 75.41 16.29 131.41
CA LYS A 222 74.44 16.53 132.49
C LYS A 222 73.79 15.30 133.10
#